data_AF-X6BVI2-F1
#
_entry.id   AF-X6BVI2-F1
#
_cell.length_a   1.000
_cell.length_b   1.000
_cell.length_c   1.000
_cell.angle_alpha   90.00
_cell.angle_beta   90.00
_cell.angle_gamma   90.00
#
_symmetry.space_group_name_H-M   'P 1'
#
loop_
_entity.id
_entity.type
_entity.pdbx_description
1 polymer ?
#
loop_
_entity_poly.entity_id
_entity_poly.type
_entity_poly.pdbx_seq_one_letter_code
_entity_poly.pdbx_strand_id
1 'polypeptide(L)' 'MSDKTTEITTLKQLCAELKLDPRESRERLRAAVRDLKKFPELAKARKARTPWQWARGSASEKEARAAVKI' A
#
# COMPACT_ATOMS: atom_id res chain seq x y z
N MET A 1 8.59 -25.67 -12.67
CA MET A 1 8.05 -25.44 -11.32
C MET A 1 8.50 -24.06 -10.87
N SER A 2 7.57 -23.27 -10.30
CA SER A 2 7.76 -21.96 -9.66
C SER A 2 7.44 -20.70 -10.47
N ASP A 3 6.22 -20.62 -11.01
CA ASP A 3 5.52 -19.34 -11.14
C ASP A 3 5.17 -18.84 -9.73
N LYS A 4 6.07 -18.06 -9.11
CA LYS A 4 5.66 -17.18 -8.01
C LYS A 4 4.86 -16.07 -8.67
N THR A 5 3.57 -16.29 -8.89
CA THR A 5 2.60 -15.23 -9.11
C THR A 5 2.73 -14.28 -7.92
N THR A 6 3.54 -13.23 -8.08
CA THR A 6 3.56 -12.10 -7.15
C THR A 6 2.16 -11.51 -7.18
N GLU A 7 1.30 -11.96 -6.26
CA GLU A 7 -0.08 -11.50 -6.17
C GLU A 7 -0.03 -10.00 -5.85
N ILE A 8 -0.17 -9.15 -6.87
CA ILE A 8 -0.15 -7.71 -6.67
C ILE A 8 -1.48 -7.34 -6.01
N THR A 9 -1.40 -6.82 -4.79
CA THR A 9 -2.55 -6.26 -4.09
C THR A 9 -2.66 -4.77 -4.43
N THR A 10 -3.80 -4.38 -4.96
CA THR A 10 -4.11 -2.98 -5.27
C THR A 10 -4.77 -2.27 -4.09
N LEU A 11 -4.69 -0.94 -4.06
CA LEU A 11 -5.45 -0.16 -3.07
C LEU A 11 -6.95 -0.50 -3.09
N LYS A 12 -7.54 -0.72 -4.27
CA LYS A 12 -8.96 -1.05 -4.37
C LYS A 12 -9.30 -2.36 -3.67
N GLN A 13 -8.47 -3.41 -3.85
CA GLN A 13 -8.62 -4.67 -3.11
C GLN A 13 -8.42 -4.47 -1.61
N LEU A 14 -7.41 -3.71 -1.22
CA LEU A 14 -7.10 -3.47 0.20
C LEU A 14 -8.24 -2.70 0.90
N CYS A 15 -8.82 -1.70 0.23
CA CYS A 15 -10.01 -0.99 0.70
C CYS A 15 -11.24 -1.90 0.76
N ALA A 16 -11.44 -2.80 -0.21
CA ALA A 16 -12.54 -3.76 -0.21
C ALA A 16 -12.40 -4.80 0.93
N GLU A 17 -11.20 -5.36 1.13
CA GLU A 17 -10.89 -6.30 2.20
C GLU A 17 -11.09 -5.68 3.58
N LEU A 18 -10.65 -4.43 3.76
CA LEU A 18 -10.72 -3.72 5.04
C LEU A 18 -12.00 -2.89 5.22
N LYS A 19 -12.90 -2.88 4.22
CA LYS A 19 -14.10 -2.03 4.18
C LYS A 19 -13.82 -0.56 4.46
N LEU A 20 -12.72 -0.04 3.91
CA LEU A 20 -12.29 1.35 4.06
C LEU A 20 -12.73 2.18 2.87
N ASP A 21 -12.96 3.48 3.10
CA ASP A 21 -13.24 4.41 2.01
C ASP A 21 -11.99 4.56 1.11
N PRO A 22 -12.12 4.38 -0.22
CA PRO A 22 -11.01 4.53 -1.14
C PRO A 22 -10.36 5.91 -1.14
N ARG A 23 -11.10 6.99 -0.87
CA ARG A 23 -10.57 8.36 -0.80
C ARG A 23 -9.75 8.55 0.46
N GLU A 24 -10.32 8.21 1.61
CA GLU A 24 -9.66 8.36 2.91
C GLU A 24 -8.37 7.51 2.96
N SER A 25 -8.46 6.25 2.52
CA SER A 25 -7.29 5.37 2.41
C SER A 25 -6.18 5.98 1.54
N ARG A 26 -6.55 6.66 0.44
CA ARG A 26 -5.60 7.29 -0.48
C ARG A 26 -4.91 8.50 0.16
N GLU A 27 -5.63 9.29 0.93
CA GLU A 27 -5.09 10.45 1.65
C GLU A 27 -4.15 10.00 2.76
N ARG A 28 -4.57 9.02 3.57
CA ARG A 28 -3.74 8.41 4.61
C ARG A 28 -2.46 7.84 4.04
N LEU A 29 -2.53 7.10 2.92
CA LEU A 29 -1.34 6.59 2.24
C LEU A 29 -0.43 7.70 1.69
N ARG A 30 -1.00 8.80 1.20
CA ARG A 30 -0.20 9.97 0.77
C ARG A 30 0.53 10.60 1.95
N ALA A 31 -0.11 10.70 3.11
CA ALA A 31 0.55 11.18 4.33
C ALA A 31 1.65 10.21 4.78
N ALA A 32 1.38 8.89 4.77
CA ALA A 32 2.33 7.86 5.15
C ALA A 32 3.59 7.85 4.26
N VAL A 33 3.44 8.02 2.94
CA VAL A 33 4.59 8.15 2.02
C VAL A 33 5.47 9.36 2.34
N ARG A 34 4.89 10.43 2.89
CA ARG A 34 5.67 11.61 3.32
C ARG A 34 6.38 11.38 4.66
N ASP A 35 5.90 10.44 5.46
CA ASP A 35 6.51 10.06 6.73
C ASP A 35 7.53 8.93 6.54
N LEU A 36 8.68 9.27 5.96
CA LEU A 36 9.78 8.32 5.74
C LEU A 36 10.35 7.74 7.05
N LYS A 37 10.06 8.34 8.20
CA LYS A 37 10.47 7.81 9.51
C LYS A 37 9.61 6.63 9.94
N LYS A 38 8.31 6.66 9.63
CA LYS A 38 7.37 5.58 9.98
C LYS A 38 7.19 4.56 8.87
N PHE A 39 7.24 4.99 7.60
CA PHE A 39 6.95 4.13 6.44
C PHE A 39 8.01 4.29 5.33
N PRO A 40 9.28 3.93 5.60
CA PRO A 40 10.37 4.09 4.64
C PRO A 40 10.20 3.19 3.39
N GLU A 41 9.67 1.97 3.54
CA GLU A 41 9.54 1.02 2.43
C GLU A 41 8.34 1.36 1.54
N LEU A 42 7.28 1.93 2.12
CA LEU A 42 6.13 2.48 1.39
C LEU A 42 6.55 3.71 0.58
N ALA A 43 7.36 4.59 1.18
CA ALA A 43 7.87 5.78 0.51
C ALA A 43 8.80 5.43 -0.66
N LYS A 44 9.73 4.47 -0.48
CA LYS A 44 10.62 3.99 -1.54
C LYS A 44 9.89 3.28 -2.68
N ALA A 45 8.86 2.48 -2.37
CA ALA A 45 8.07 1.79 -3.39
C ALA A 45 7.20 2.76 -4.21
N ARG A 46 6.99 3.99 -3.74
CA ARG A 46 6.10 4.95 -4.36
C ARG A 46 6.75 5.63 -5.57
N LYS A 47 6.19 5.40 -6.76
CA LYS A 47 6.51 6.17 -7.97
C LYS A 47 5.43 7.22 -8.25
N ALA A 48 5.84 8.44 -8.62
CA ALA A 48 4.90 9.50 -8.98
C ALA A 48 3.98 9.07 -10.14
N ARG A 49 2.70 9.45 -10.08
CA ARG A 49 1.66 9.11 -11.08
C ARG A 49 1.40 7.61 -11.30
N THR A 50 1.91 6.74 -10.44
CA THR A 50 1.60 5.31 -10.51
C THR A 50 0.40 4.92 -9.62
N PRO A 51 -0.39 3.93 -10.04
CA PRO A 51 -1.43 3.36 -9.19
C PRO A 51 -0.82 2.77 -7.91
N TRP A 52 -1.61 2.78 -6.84
CA TRP A 52 -1.22 2.15 -5.58
C TRP A 52 -1.34 0.64 -5.72
N GLN A 53 -0.19 -0.02 -5.75
CA GLN A 53 -0.07 -1.45 -5.90
C GLN A 53 1.18 -1.94 -5.16
N TRP A 54 1.06 -3.07 -4.50
CA TRP A 54 2.14 -3.67 -3.72
C TRP A 54 2.14 -5.18 -3.96
N ALA A 55 3.32 -5.81 -3.93
CA ALA A 55 3.37 -7.26 -3.91
C ALA A 55 2.81 -7.76 -2.58
N ARG A 56 1.89 -8.73 -2.62
CA ARG A 56 1.34 -9.35 -1.41
C ARG A 56 2.46 -10.02 -0.62
N GLY A 57 2.50 -9.76 0.68
CA GLY A 57 3.56 -10.17 1.60
C GLY A 57 4.75 -9.21 1.69
N SER A 58 4.81 -8.15 0.87
CA SER A 58 5.93 -7.19 0.90
C SER A 58 5.89 -6.25 2.11
N ALA A 59 7.05 -5.70 2.48
CA ALA A 59 7.16 -4.71 3.55
C ALA A 59 6.30 -3.46 3.26
N SER A 60 6.32 -2.97 2.02
CA SER A 60 5.51 -1.83 1.59
C SER A 60 4.00 -2.10 1.70
N GLU A 61 3.54 -3.34 1.46
CA GLU A 61 2.13 -3.70 1.65
C GLU A 61 1.74 -3.68 3.13
N LYS A 62 2.59 -4.24 4.01
CA LYS A 62 2.35 -4.23 5.46
C LYS A 62 2.28 -2.81 5.99
N GLU A 63 3.20 -1.95 5.56
CA GLU A 63 3.21 -0.52 5.87
C GLU A 63 1.95 0.18 5.32
N ALA A 64 1.54 -0.14 4.09
CA ALA A 64 0.30 0.41 3.51
C ALA A 64 -0.94 0.02 4.32
N ARG A 65 -1.06 -1.25 4.75
CA ARG A 65 -2.16 -1.72 5.60
C ARG A 65 -2.15 -1.03 6.96
N ALA A 66 -0.98 -0.82 7.56
CA ALA A 66 -0.84 -0.10 8.81
C ALA A 66 -1.26 1.38 8.67
N ALA A 67 -0.84 2.03 7.59
CA ALA A 67 -1.14 3.44 7.31
C ALA A 67 -2.65 3.72 7.17
N VAL A 68 -3.42 2.78 6.62
CA VAL A 68 -4.86 2.99 6.41
C VAL A 68 -5.72 2.58 7.62
N LYS A 69 -5.19 1.80 8.57
CA LYS A 69 -5.92 1.29 9.74
C LYS A 69 -5.82 2.16 11.01
N ILE A 70 -5.05 3.25 10.97
CA ILE A 70 -4.78 4.13 12.13
C ILE A 70 -6.01 4.93 12.59
#